data_AF-A0A1N7Q363-F1
#
_entry.id   AF-A0A1N7Q363-F1
#
_cell.length_a   1.000
_cell.length_b   1.000
_cell.length_c   1.000
_cell.angle_alpha   90.00
_cell.angle_beta   90.00
_cell.angle_gamma   90.00
#
_symmetry.space_group_name_H-M   'P 1'
#
loop_
_entity.id
_entity.type
_entity.pdbx_description
1 polymer ?
#
loop_
_entity_poly.entity_id
_entity_poly.type
_entity_poly.pdbx_seq_one_letter_code
_entity_poly.pdbx_strand_id
1 'polypeptide(L)'
;MSKNAANKHEVLENNLYIPQDGFMETFLVNETDENVWFDDFSIMSTGSPVIQETHYDPWGLELTGLGFQASGMKVNRYLYNGKEYVDDLNLNIYDYGARGYDPAIGRWSVVDPKAHLMPSWSPYSFGFNNPLRFIDPDGQFPIDIHIRSFAPYKRFGAGLWHGDNRGFSTSMSASSRIRQVSSYETTTGAGTTTAHGNLSSSVY
;
A
#
# COMPACT_ATOMS: atom_id res chain seq x y z
N MET A 1 42.95 -6.58 -11.78
CA MET A 1 42.92 -5.52 -12.82
C MET A 1 43.13 -6.15 -14.20
N SER A 2 42.30 -5.78 -15.17
CA SER A 2 42.50 -6.16 -16.57
C SER A 2 43.74 -5.44 -17.10
N LYS A 3 44.63 -6.12 -17.83
CA LYS A 3 45.84 -5.51 -18.42
C LYS A 3 45.54 -4.52 -19.58
N ASN A 4 44.29 -4.10 -19.76
CA ASN A 4 43.82 -3.38 -20.95
C ASN A 4 43.92 -1.85 -20.87
N ALA A 5 44.36 -1.27 -19.75
CA ALA A 5 44.41 0.18 -19.55
C ALA A 5 45.85 0.70 -19.41
N ALA A 6 46.65 0.64 -20.48
CA ALA A 6 47.89 1.41 -20.54
C ALA A 6 47.54 2.90 -20.77
N ASN A 7 47.64 3.72 -19.70
CA ASN A 7 47.47 5.17 -19.70
C ASN A 7 46.05 5.73 -20.00
N LYS A 8 44.98 5.02 -19.62
CA LYS A 8 43.59 5.53 -19.71
C LYS A 8 42.83 5.26 -18.41
N HIS A 9 41.88 6.14 -18.06
CA HIS A 9 40.93 5.86 -16.98
C HIS A 9 40.06 4.64 -17.32
N GLU A 10 39.96 3.70 -16.39
CA GLU A 10 39.06 2.55 -16.46
C GLU A 10 37.91 2.78 -15.48
N VAL A 11 36.66 2.62 -15.93
CA VAL A 11 35.48 2.69 -15.08
C VAL A 11 35.12 1.27 -14.65
N LEU A 12 35.10 1.03 -13.34
CA LEU A 12 34.72 -0.26 -12.74
C LEU A 12 33.34 -0.12 -12.12
N GLU A 13 32.34 -0.77 -12.71
CA GLU A 13 30.95 -0.78 -12.22
C GLU A 13 30.53 -2.21 -11.89
N ASN A 14 29.90 -2.38 -10.71
CA ASN A 14 29.33 -3.65 -10.30
C ASN A 14 27.93 -3.45 -9.74
N ASN A 15 26.95 -4.16 -10.30
CA ASN A 15 25.55 -4.08 -9.90
C ASN A 15 25.18 -5.31 -9.06
N LEU A 16 24.75 -5.07 -7.81
CA LEU A 16 24.41 -6.12 -6.84
C LEU A 16 22.93 -6.06 -6.46
N TYR A 17 22.24 -7.20 -6.49
CA TYR A 17 20.87 -7.33 -5.97
C TYR A 17 20.90 -7.83 -4.51
N ILE A 18 20.23 -7.11 -3.60
CA ILE A 18 20.16 -7.44 -2.17
C ILE A 18 18.78 -8.04 -1.87
N PRO A 19 18.66 -9.37 -1.67
CA PRO A 19 17.36 -10.05 -1.53
C PRO A 19 16.76 -9.97 -0.11
N GLN A 20 17.57 -9.64 0.90
CA GLN A 20 17.17 -9.60 2.30
C GLN A 20 17.95 -8.52 3.05
N ASP A 21 17.37 -8.02 4.13
CA ASP A 21 17.98 -6.98 4.95
C ASP A 21 19.33 -7.44 5.52
N GLY A 22 20.29 -6.51 5.55
CA GLY A 22 21.64 -6.79 6.04
C GLY A 22 22.56 -5.58 5.94
N PHE A 23 23.84 -5.82 6.14
CA PHE A 23 24.91 -4.82 6.00
C PHE A 23 25.76 -5.16 4.78
N MET A 24 26.18 -4.14 4.05
CA MET A 24 27.15 -4.25 2.95
C MET A 24 28.42 -3.53 3.36
N GLU A 25 29.54 -4.26 3.34
CA GLU A 25 30.87 -3.68 3.46
C GLU A 25 31.53 -3.69 2.09
N THR A 26 32.07 -2.54 1.68
CA THR A 26 32.74 -2.37 0.40
C THR A 26 34.14 -1.83 0.66
N PHE A 27 35.14 -2.45 0.05
CA PHE A 27 36.53 -2.04 0.17
C PHE A 27 37.13 -1.83 -1.23
N LEU A 28 37.97 -0.82 -1.35
CA LEU A 28 38.76 -0.56 -2.54
C LEU A 28 40.19 -1.03 -2.27
N VAL A 29 40.67 -2.00 -3.05
CA VAL A 29 41.96 -2.65 -2.83
C VAL A 29 42.75 -2.68 -4.13
N ASN A 30 44.04 -2.33 -4.04
CA ASN A 30 45.01 -2.61 -5.09
C ASN A 30 45.79 -3.88 -4.72
N GLU A 31 45.65 -4.93 -5.53
CA GLU A 31 46.34 -6.23 -5.35
C GLU A 31 47.54 -6.41 -6.29
N THR A 32 48.06 -5.33 -6.87
CA THR A 32 49.23 -5.37 -7.77
C THR A 32 50.46 -4.71 -7.14
N ASP A 33 51.64 -5.06 -7.65
CA ASP A 33 52.93 -4.44 -7.25
C ASP A 33 53.11 -3.02 -7.82
N GLU A 34 52.17 -2.54 -8.63
CA GLU A 34 52.21 -1.25 -9.31
C GLU A 34 51.38 -0.21 -8.53
N ASN A 35 51.81 1.06 -8.57
CA ASN A 35 51.02 2.15 -7.98
C ASN A 35 49.80 2.46 -8.85
N VAL A 36 48.64 2.57 -8.21
CA VAL A 36 47.35 2.81 -8.87
C VAL A 36 46.63 3.91 -8.11
N TRP A 37 46.04 4.85 -8.84
CA TRP A 37 45.19 5.89 -8.28
C TRP A 37 43.73 5.57 -8.59
N PHE A 38 42.88 5.77 -7.60
CA PHE A 38 41.44 5.65 -7.73
C PHE A 38 40.81 7.03 -7.59
N ASP A 39 39.76 7.29 -8.36
CA ASP A 39 38.96 8.50 -8.30
C ASP A 39 37.46 8.13 -8.40
N ASP A 40 36.58 9.02 -7.96
CA ASP A 40 35.12 8.90 -8.07
C ASP A 40 34.50 7.61 -7.49
N PHE A 41 35.02 7.12 -6.35
CA PHE A 41 34.37 6.01 -5.63
C PHE A 41 33.00 6.45 -5.10
N SER A 42 31.93 5.82 -5.61
CA SER A 42 30.56 6.06 -5.16
C SER A 42 29.80 4.76 -4.93
N ILE A 43 28.96 4.75 -3.89
CA ILE A 43 28.01 3.67 -3.60
C ILE A 43 26.63 4.27 -3.73
N MET A 44 25.84 3.79 -4.69
CA MET A 44 24.47 4.22 -4.89
C MET A 44 23.52 3.12 -4.44
N SER A 45 22.67 3.42 -3.47
CA SER A 45 21.55 2.56 -3.09
C SER A 45 20.29 3.09 -3.76
N THR A 46 19.85 2.42 -4.82
CA THR A 46 18.49 2.57 -5.33
C THR A 46 17.57 1.76 -4.42
N GLY A 47 16.82 2.44 -3.55
CA GLY A 47 15.67 1.81 -2.89
C GLY A 47 14.71 1.22 -3.92
N SER A 48 13.77 0.37 -3.50
CA SER A 48 12.78 -0.18 -4.44
C SER A 48 12.12 0.97 -5.22
N PRO A 49 12.29 1.04 -6.55
CA PRO A 49 11.72 2.13 -7.32
C PRO A 49 10.20 2.06 -7.18
N VAL A 50 9.55 3.21 -7.03
CA VAL A 50 8.10 3.29 -7.22
C VAL A 50 7.86 2.81 -8.64
N ILE A 51 7.09 1.74 -8.80
CA ILE A 51 6.78 1.18 -10.13
C ILE A 51 5.52 1.81 -10.72
N GLN A 52 4.58 2.19 -9.85
CA GLN A 52 3.30 2.77 -10.21
C GLN A 52 2.72 3.56 -9.03
N GLU A 53 2.14 4.71 -9.33
CA GLU A 53 1.36 5.55 -8.43
C GLU A 53 0.12 6.04 -9.17
N THR A 54 -1.05 5.88 -8.55
CA THR A 54 -2.33 6.27 -9.16
C THR A 54 -3.16 7.02 -8.12
N HIS A 55 -3.72 8.16 -8.52
CA HIS A 55 -4.54 9.02 -7.68
C HIS A 55 -5.98 8.98 -8.18
N TYR A 56 -6.94 9.05 -7.25
CA TYR A 56 -8.35 8.96 -7.58
C TYR A 56 -9.15 10.09 -6.96
N ASP A 57 -10.26 10.43 -7.61
CA ASP A 57 -11.35 11.15 -6.96
C ASP A 57 -12.08 10.25 -5.95
N PRO A 58 -13.04 10.77 -5.16
CA PRO A 58 -13.78 9.96 -4.19
C PRO A 58 -14.53 8.76 -4.81
N TRP A 59 -14.88 8.83 -6.09
CA TRP A 59 -15.63 7.79 -6.80
C TRP A 59 -14.71 6.80 -7.52
N GLY A 60 -13.38 6.94 -7.42
CA GLY A 60 -12.44 6.02 -8.03
C GLY A 60 -12.08 6.35 -9.48
N LEU A 61 -12.46 7.53 -9.97
CA LEU A 61 -12.00 8.02 -11.27
C LEU A 61 -10.54 8.47 -11.14
N GLU A 62 -9.69 8.00 -12.04
CA GLU A 62 -8.28 8.37 -12.03
C GLU A 62 -8.06 9.86 -12.32
N LEU A 63 -7.26 10.51 -11.48
CA LEU A 63 -6.81 11.89 -11.67
C LEU A 63 -5.58 11.90 -12.58
N THR A 64 -5.85 11.90 -13.89
CA THR A 64 -4.81 11.88 -14.93
C THR A 64 -3.81 13.02 -14.74
N GLY A 65 -2.51 12.70 -14.79
CA GLY A 65 -1.43 13.69 -14.68
C GLY A 65 -0.85 13.87 -13.27
N LEU A 66 -1.44 13.25 -12.24
CA LEU A 66 -0.87 13.19 -10.89
C LEU A 66 -0.12 11.88 -10.60
N GLY A 67 -0.37 10.84 -11.39
CA GLY A 67 0.25 9.52 -11.21
C GLY A 67 1.65 9.40 -11.77
N PHE A 68 2.26 8.23 -11.50
CA PHE A 68 3.58 7.84 -11.99
C PHE A 68 3.51 6.40 -12.51
N GLN A 69 4.18 6.11 -13.63
CA GLN A 69 4.39 4.74 -14.12
C GLN A 69 5.84 4.60 -14.58
N ALA A 70 6.55 3.61 -14.04
CA ALA A 70 7.91 3.33 -14.45
C ALA A 70 7.95 2.79 -15.89
N SER A 71 8.84 3.38 -16.71
CA SER A 71 9.03 2.95 -18.11
C SER A 71 9.53 1.49 -18.17
N GLY A 72 8.98 0.71 -19.10
CA GLY A 72 9.33 -0.70 -19.27
C GLY A 72 8.78 -1.66 -18.20
N MET A 73 8.04 -1.16 -17.21
CA MET A 73 7.40 -1.99 -16.18
C MET A 73 5.94 -2.30 -16.54
N LYS A 74 5.50 -3.53 -16.26
CA LYS A 74 4.11 -3.95 -16.46
C LYS A 74 3.19 -3.14 -15.55
N VAL A 75 2.14 -2.56 -16.13
CA VAL A 75 1.09 -1.83 -15.39
C VAL A 75 0.31 -2.79 -14.50
N ASN A 76 0.13 -2.42 -13.24
CA ASN A 76 -0.79 -3.06 -12.32
C ASN A 76 -2.23 -2.67 -12.67
N ARG A 77 -3.06 -3.68 -12.96
CA ARG A 77 -4.49 -3.50 -13.25
C ARG A 77 -5.36 -3.45 -12.00
N TYR A 78 -4.86 -3.88 -10.84
CA TYR A 78 -5.59 -3.85 -9.58
C TYR A 78 -5.40 -2.49 -8.91
N LEU A 79 -6.43 -1.67 -8.99
CA LEU A 79 -6.38 -0.22 -8.79
C LEU A 79 -7.35 0.17 -7.65
N TYR A 80 -8.35 1.00 -7.91
CA TYR A 80 -9.30 1.49 -6.91
C TYR A 80 -9.98 0.33 -6.15
N ASN A 81 -10.03 0.41 -4.82
CA ASN A 81 -10.52 -0.63 -3.90
C ASN A 81 -9.91 -2.02 -4.12
N GLY A 82 -8.73 -2.09 -4.74
CA GLY A 82 -8.07 -3.35 -5.11
C GLY A 82 -8.81 -4.13 -6.19
N LYS A 83 -9.61 -3.44 -7.02
CA LYS A 83 -10.37 -4.06 -8.12
C LYS A 83 -9.64 -3.94 -9.44
N GLU A 84 -9.82 -4.95 -10.27
CA GLU A 84 -9.23 -4.96 -11.61
C GLU A 84 -9.93 -3.92 -12.47
N TYR A 85 -9.14 -3.06 -13.10
CA TYR A 85 -9.60 -2.11 -14.10
C TYR A 85 -9.63 -2.76 -15.49
N VAL A 86 -10.78 -2.65 -16.14
CA VAL A 86 -11.09 -3.20 -17.46
C VAL A 86 -11.33 -2.04 -18.41
N ASP A 87 -10.31 -1.73 -19.21
CA ASP A 87 -10.29 -0.71 -20.26
C ASP A 87 -10.50 -1.28 -21.68
N ASP A 88 -10.59 -2.60 -21.79
CA ASP A 88 -10.88 -3.30 -23.04
C ASP A 88 -12.15 -2.73 -23.70
N LEU A 89 -12.08 -2.44 -25.00
CA LEU A 89 -13.18 -1.84 -25.77
C LEU A 89 -13.69 -0.49 -25.22
N ASN A 90 -12.84 0.25 -24.49
CA ASN A 90 -13.19 1.52 -23.81
C ASN A 90 -14.28 1.37 -22.74
N LEU A 91 -14.38 0.20 -22.09
CA LEU A 91 -15.32 -0.01 -20.99
C LEU A 91 -15.01 0.91 -19.82
N ASN A 92 -13.74 1.01 -19.42
CA ASN A 92 -13.26 1.88 -18.34
C ASN A 92 -13.98 1.63 -17.00
N ILE A 93 -14.20 0.37 -16.66
CA ILE A 93 -14.93 -0.06 -15.45
C ILE A 93 -14.03 -0.89 -14.54
N TYR A 94 -14.40 -0.95 -13.27
CA TYR A 94 -13.80 -1.87 -12.29
C TYR A 94 -14.63 -3.13 -12.16
N ASP A 95 -13.99 -4.30 -12.21
CA ASP A 95 -14.64 -5.57 -11.95
C ASP A 95 -14.67 -5.87 -10.44
N TYR A 96 -15.88 -5.85 -9.87
CA TYR A 96 -16.12 -6.20 -8.47
C TYR A 96 -16.54 -7.66 -8.27
N GLY A 97 -16.62 -8.45 -9.35
CA GLY A 97 -17.04 -9.85 -9.34
C GLY A 97 -18.52 -9.99 -9.70
N ALA A 98 -19.43 -9.53 -8.84
CA ALA A 98 -20.86 -9.62 -9.15
C ALA A 98 -21.35 -8.53 -10.14
N ARG A 99 -20.63 -7.41 -10.22
CA ARG A 99 -21.00 -6.24 -11.03
C ARG A 99 -19.77 -5.50 -11.55
N GLY A 100 -19.94 -4.82 -12.69
CA GLY A 100 -19.00 -3.81 -13.16
C GLY A 100 -19.34 -2.44 -12.55
N TYR A 101 -18.34 -1.73 -12.07
CA TYR A 101 -18.48 -0.38 -11.52
C TYR A 101 -17.90 0.65 -12.48
N ASP A 102 -18.71 1.62 -12.88
CA ASP A 102 -18.28 2.75 -13.69
C ASP A 102 -17.91 3.93 -12.77
N PRO A 103 -16.62 4.28 -12.64
CA PRO A 103 -16.16 5.38 -11.81
C PRO A 103 -16.52 6.76 -12.38
N ALA A 104 -16.72 6.90 -13.70
CA ALA A 104 -17.01 8.19 -14.32
C ALA A 104 -18.40 8.72 -13.96
N ILE A 105 -19.37 7.82 -13.78
CA ILE A 105 -20.72 8.15 -13.30
C ILE A 105 -20.96 7.77 -11.82
N GLY A 106 -20.03 7.03 -11.22
CA GLY A 106 -20.12 6.56 -9.84
C GLY A 106 -21.27 5.58 -9.59
N ARG A 107 -21.53 4.66 -10.53
CA ARG A 107 -22.68 3.73 -10.50
C ARG A 107 -22.29 2.33 -10.97
N TRP A 108 -23.13 1.36 -10.59
CA TRP A 108 -23.05 0.01 -11.15
C TRP A 108 -23.56 -0.02 -12.58
N SER A 109 -22.94 -0.85 -13.42
CA SER A 109 -23.36 -1.08 -14.81
C SER A 109 -24.64 -1.92 -14.92
N VAL A 110 -24.98 -2.66 -13.85
CA VAL A 110 -26.14 -3.56 -13.77
C VAL A 110 -26.85 -3.45 -12.42
N VAL A 111 -28.08 -3.98 -12.36
CA VAL A 111 -28.93 -4.02 -11.15
C VAL A 111 -28.26 -4.85 -10.04
N ASP A 112 -28.28 -4.34 -8.80
CA ASP A 112 -27.83 -5.05 -7.60
C ASP A 112 -28.57 -6.39 -7.39
N PRO A 113 -27.88 -7.54 -7.30
CA PRO A 113 -28.51 -8.83 -6.98
C PRO A 113 -29.29 -8.83 -5.66
N LYS A 114 -28.87 -7.99 -4.71
CA LYS A 114 -29.46 -7.80 -3.37
C LYS A 114 -30.21 -6.47 -3.23
N ALA A 115 -30.65 -5.87 -4.35
CA ALA A 115 -31.45 -4.63 -4.33
C ALA A 115 -32.65 -4.70 -3.37
N HIS A 116 -33.28 -5.87 -3.24
CA HIS A 116 -34.41 -6.10 -2.35
C HIS A 116 -34.10 -5.88 -0.85
N LEU A 117 -32.83 -5.99 -0.44
CA LEU A 117 -32.39 -5.69 0.93
C LEU A 117 -32.19 -4.18 1.16
N MET A 118 -32.17 -3.39 0.09
CA MET A 118 -31.91 -1.94 0.12
C MET A 118 -33.03 -1.17 -0.60
N PRO A 119 -34.31 -1.34 -0.21
CA PRO A 119 -35.46 -0.82 -0.96
C PRO A 119 -35.50 0.72 -1.03
N SER A 120 -34.83 1.40 -0.10
CA SER A 120 -34.71 2.87 -0.08
C SER A 120 -33.61 3.41 -1.00
N TRP A 121 -32.82 2.54 -1.64
CA TRP A 121 -31.71 2.92 -2.50
C TRP A 121 -31.94 2.47 -3.94
N SER A 122 -31.38 3.22 -4.88
CA SER A 122 -31.39 2.80 -6.29
C SER A 122 -30.59 1.49 -6.44
N PRO A 123 -31.07 0.51 -7.21
CA PRO A 123 -30.33 -0.73 -7.50
C PRO A 123 -28.99 -0.51 -8.22
N TYR A 124 -28.70 0.72 -8.67
CA TYR A 124 -27.45 1.09 -9.34
C TYR A 124 -26.53 1.94 -8.43
N SER A 125 -26.90 2.21 -7.18
CA SER A 125 -26.12 3.04 -6.26
C SER A 125 -24.85 2.33 -5.79
N PHE A 126 -23.71 3.03 -5.87
CA PHE A 126 -22.45 2.59 -5.29
C PHE A 126 -22.27 3.16 -3.88
N GLY A 127 -21.90 2.31 -2.92
CA GLY A 127 -21.49 2.74 -1.58
C GLY A 127 -22.51 3.59 -0.82
N PHE A 128 -23.82 3.37 -1.01
CA PHE A 128 -24.88 4.25 -0.46
C PHE A 128 -24.66 5.75 -0.76
N ASN A 129 -24.15 6.04 -1.97
CA ASN A 129 -23.73 7.37 -2.42
C ASN A 129 -22.67 8.05 -1.51
N ASN A 130 -21.91 7.29 -0.72
CA ASN A 130 -20.83 7.78 0.11
C ASN A 130 -19.61 6.84 0.02
N PRO A 131 -18.86 6.89 -1.11
CA PRO A 131 -17.74 5.99 -1.38
C PRO A 131 -16.53 6.20 -0.46
N LEU A 132 -16.49 7.30 0.31
CA LEU A 132 -15.47 7.54 1.32
C LEU A 132 -15.68 6.69 2.58
N ARG A 133 -16.93 6.28 2.84
CA ARG A 133 -17.31 5.54 4.04
C ARG A 133 -17.64 4.08 3.75
N PHE A 134 -18.33 3.82 2.64
CA PHE A 134 -18.80 2.49 2.29
C PHE A 134 -18.03 1.94 1.10
N ILE A 135 -17.63 0.68 1.21
CA ILE A 135 -17.02 -0.10 0.12
C ILE A 135 -17.88 -1.33 -0.12
N ASP A 136 -18.10 -1.70 -1.37
CA ASP A 136 -18.73 -2.98 -1.73
C ASP A 136 -17.62 -3.98 -2.09
N PRO A 137 -17.31 -5.01 -1.27
CA PRO A 137 -16.14 -5.86 -1.50
C PRO A 137 -16.33 -6.86 -2.64
N ASP A 138 -17.55 -7.25 -2.97
CA ASP A 138 -17.87 -8.29 -3.95
C ASP A 138 -18.93 -7.87 -4.98
N GLY A 139 -19.30 -6.59 -4.96
CA GLY A 139 -20.32 -6.04 -5.84
C GLY A 139 -21.73 -6.53 -5.49
N GLN A 140 -21.99 -6.96 -4.25
CA GLN A 140 -23.33 -7.40 -3.83
C GLN A 140 -23.91 -6.58 -2.69
N PHE A 141 -23.08 -6.00 -1.83
CA PHE A 141 -23.59 -5.24 -0.69
C PHE A 141 -22.53 -4.27 -0.14
N PRO A 142 -22.84 -2.97 -0.03
CA PRO A 142 -21.94 -2.02 0.60
C PRO A 142 -21.75 -2.31 2.09
N ILE A 143 -20.51 -2.37 2.54
CA ILE A 143 -20.14 -2.46 3.96
C ILE A 143 -19.54 -1.14 4.44
N ASP A 144 -19.78 -0.81 5.70
CA ASP A 144 -19.21 0.38 6.34
C ASP A 144 -17.78 0.11 6.79
N ILE A 145 -16.88 1.06 6.52
CA ILE A 145 -15.51 1.01 7.02
C ILE A 145 -15.41 1.90 8.25
N HIS A 146 -15.34 1.27 9.42
CA HIS A 146 -14.99 1.95 10.66
C HIS A 146 -13.58 1.59 11.11
N ILE A 147 -12.73 2.60 11.20
CA ILE A 147 -11.46 2.48 11.94
C ILE A 147 -11.78 2.69 13.41
N ARG A 148 -11.78 1.61 14.19
CA ARG A 148 -11.94 1.67 15.65
C ARG A 148 -10.59 1.58 16.34
N SER A 149 -10.38 2.42 17.35
CA SER A 149 -9.31 2.24 18.33
C SER A 149 -9.52 0.92 19.09
N PHE A 150 -8.43 0.36 19.63
CA PHE A 150 -8.48 -0.85 20.44
C PHE A 150 -9.51 -0.70 21.57
N ALA A 151 -10.49 -1.60 21.61
CA ALA A 151 -11.64 -1.54 22.51
C ALA A 151 -11.77 -2.87 23.26
N PRO A 152 -10.99 -3.10 24.33
CA PRO A 152 -10.73 -4.43 24.93
C PRO A 152 -11.98 -5.15 25.45
N TYR A 153 -13.03 -4.40 25.75
CA TYR A 153 -14.25 -4.90 26.38
C TYR A 153 -15.33 -5.16 25.33
N LYS A 154 -16.20 -6.16 25.57
CA LYS A 154 -17.37 -6.43 24.70
C LYS A 154 -18.26 -5.19 24.52
N ARG A 155 -18.42 -4.38 25.56
CA ARG A 155 -19.12 -3.10 25.53
C ARG A 155 -18.43 -2.05 26.40
N PHE A 156 -18.49 -0.78 26.01
CA PHE A 156 -17.95 0.34 26.78
C PHE A 156 -18.82 1.60 26.66
N GLY A 157 -18.50 2.65 27.42
CA GLY A 157 -19.28 3.90 27.47
C GLY A 157 -20.74 3.68 27.89
N ALA A 158 -20.93 3.13 29.10
CA ALA A 158 -22.25 2.75 29.64
C ALA A 158 -23.04 1.74 28.77
N GLY A 159 -22.36 0.97 27.92
CA GLY A 159 -22.99 -0.08 27.10
C GLY A 159 -23.44 0.38 25.72
N LEU A 160 -23.21 1.65 25.37
CA LEU A 160 -23.60 2.22 24.07
C LEU A 160 -22.69 1.77 22.92
N TRP A 161 -21.45 1.37 23.23
CA TRP A 161 -20.46 1.02 22.21
C TRP A 161 -20.07 -0.45 22.34
N HIS A 162 -19.93 -1.14 21.21
CA HIS A 162 -19.42 -2.50 21.16
C HIS A 162 -17.91 -2.47 20.93
N GLY A 163 -17.15 -3.20 21.75
CA GLY A 163 -15.71 -3.38 21.55
C GLY A 163 -15.37 -4.78 21.05
N ASP A 164 -14.08 -5.09 20.98
CA ASP A 164 -13.56 -6.30 20.33
C ASP A 164 -13.62 -7.55 21.23
N ASN A 165 -13.88 -7.38 22.53
CA ASN A 165 -13.91 -8.45 23.53
C ASN A 165 -12.64 -9.33 23.52
N ARG A 166 -11.48 -8.75 23.16
CA ARG A 166 -10.21 -9.49 23.09
C ARG A 166 -9.37 -9.34 24.35
N GLY A 167 -9.78 -8.45 25.27
CA GLY A 167 -9.06 -8.16 26.50
C GLY A 167 -7.71 -7.50 26.24
N PHE A 168 -7.05 -7.05 27.31
CA PHE A 168 -5.67 -6.59 27.24
C PHE A 168 -4.73 -7.79 27.15
N SER A 169 -3.71 -7.72 26.30
CA SER A 169 -2.66 -8.72 26.22
C SER A 169 -1.30 -8.05 26.25
N THR A 170 -0.39 -8.59 27.06
CA THR A 170 1.02 -8.23 27.05
C THR A 170 1.85 -9.16 26.16
N SER A 171 1.21 -10.15 25.52
CA SER A 171 1.91 -11.07 24.61
C SER A 171 2.37 -10.35 23.36
N MET A 172 3.65 -10.49 23.04
CA MET A 172 4.26 -9.92 21.84
C MET A 172 3.73 -10.56 20.54
N SER A 173 3.05 -11.71 20.63
CA SER A 173 2.40 -12.39 19.51
C SER A 173 0.89 -12.12 19.42
N ALA A 174 0.33 -11.26 20.27
CA ALA A 174 -1.09 -10.93 20.21
C ALA A 174 -1.42 -10.10 18.95
N SER A 175 -2.52 -10.42 18.28
CA SER A 175 -2.95 -9.69 17.10
C SER A 175 -3.55 -8.32 17.46
N SER A 176 -2.82 -7.24 17.20
CA SER A 176 -3.28 -5.86 17.39
C SER A 176 -3.86 -5.27 16.10
N ARG A 177 -4.93 -4.46 16.20
CA ARG A 177 -5.44 -3.65 15.06
C ARG A 177 -4.58 -2.40 14.82
N ILE A 178 -3.96 -1.87 15.86
CA ILE A 178 -2.97 -0.78 15.80
C ILE A 178 -1.76 -1.23 16.61
N ARG A 179 -0.58 -1.24 16.00
CA ARG A 179 0.71 -1.48 16.64
C ARG A 179 1.36 -0.13 16.93
N GLN A 180 1.43 0.25 18.20
CA GLN A 180 2.18 1.43 18.66
C GLN A 180 3.51 0.95 19.24
N VAL A 181 4.61 1.45 18.68
CA VAL A 181 5.96 1.23 19.19
C VAL A 181 6.43 2.53 19.81
N SER A 182 6.75 2.51 21.10
CA SER A 182 7.35 3.62 21.82
C SER A 182 8.78 3.27 22.17
N SER A 183 9.71 4.02 21.61
CA SER A 183 11.14 3.86 21.80
C SER A 183 11.62 4.98 22.72
N TYR A 184 12.36 4.63 23.76
CA TYR A 184 12.93 5.58 24.70
C TYR A 184 14.45 5.44 24.68
N GLU A 185 15.13 6.52 24.34
CA GLU A 185 16.58 6.58 24.44
C GLU A 185 16.95 7.04 25.86
N THR A 186 17.44 6.11 26.67
CA THR A 186 17.76 6.36 28.09
C THR A 186 18.94 7.29 28.30
N THR A 187 19.72 7.56 27.25
CA THR A 187 20.95 8.37 27.32
C THR A 187 20.69 9.84 27.01
N THR A 188 19.68 10.14 26.18
CA THR A 188 19.32 11.52 25.78
C THR A 188 17.98 11.99 26.36
N GLY A 189 17.19 11.08 26.95
CA GLY A 189 15.85 11.37 27.44
C GLY A 189 14.82 11.60 26.33
N ALA A 190 15.19 11.38 25.07
CA ALA A 190 14.29 11.53 23.94
C ALA A 190 13.41 10.28 23.78
N GLY A 191 12.09 10.50 23.69
CA GLY A 191 11.11 9.47 23.37
C GLY A 191 10.56 9.68 21.96
N THR A 192 10.50 8.62 21.17
CA THR A 192 9.81 8.64 19.86
C THR A 192 8.69 7.62 19.89
N THR A 193 7.51 8.01 19.43
CA THR A 193 6.34 7.12 19.34
C THR A 193 5.90 7.03 17.88
N THR A 194 5.81 5.81 17.37
CA THR A 194 5.36 5.52 16.01
C THR A 194 4.19 4.54 16.07
N ALA A 195 3.09 4.84 15.37
CA ALA A 195 1.91 4.00 15.34
C ALA A 195 1.61 3.53 13.91
N HIS A 196 1.40 2.23 13.75
CA HIS A 196 0.98 1.59 12.50
C HIS A 196 -0.39 0.95 12.70
N GLY A 197 -1.36 1.24 11.82
CA GLY A 197 -2.72 0.69 11.88
C GLY A 197 -2.99 -0.31 10.77
N ASN A 198 -3.65 -1.43 11.09
CA ASN A 198 -4.23 -2.35 10.12
C ASN A 198 -5.71 -2.01 9.92
N LEU A 199 -6.13 -1.98 8.65
CA LEU A 199 -7.53 -1.83 8.26
C LEU A 199 -8.30 -3.12 8.64
N SER A 200 -9.46 -2.99 9.29
CA SER A 200 -10.39 -4.12 9.45
C SER A 200 -11.82 -3.63 9.33
N SER A 201 -12.57 -4.30 8.45
CA SER A 201 -14.02 -4.18 8.37
C SER A 201 -14.70 -4.98 9.49
N SER A 202 -15.86 -4.49 9.93
CA SER A 202 -16.77 -5.16 10.86
C SER A 202 -18.08 -5.36 10.10
N VAL A 203 -18.46 -6.61 9.83
CA VAL A 203 -19.80 -6.91 9.33
C VAL A 203 -20.76 -6.77 10.51
N TYR A 204 -21.70 -5.84 10.42
CA TYR A 204 -22.85 -5.73 11.32
C TYR A 204 -24.06 -6.38 10.68
#